data_AF-A0A2H0QHG1-F1
#
_entry.id   AF-A0A2H0QHG1-F1
#
_cell.length_a   1.000
_cell.length_b   1.000
_cell.length_c   1.000
_cell.angle_alpha   90.00
_cell.angle_beta   90.00
_cell.angle_gamma   90.00
#
_symmetry.space_group_name_H-M   'P 1'
#
loop_
_entity.id
_entity.type
_entity.pdbx_description
1 polymer ?
#
loop_
_entity_poly.entity_id
_entity_poly.type
_entity_poly.pdbx_seq_one_letter_code
_entity_poly.pdbx_strand_id
1 'polypeptide(L)'
;MNKSELMQDFAIAVFVKTPKLSPIKTRLAESTDRAFSDEFYHHSVKATEEVVLTVQEQFSNLCPYWAIAEEQGLTSELWSGFEKIWQGDGDLGDRLFQVYNTLKKRHRFVILIGADSPLIHIDHFSETFKSLISGTNFVLGPAYDMVDSICLVAHSIFQSRFGKKFDIVPIPPVLS
;
A
#
# COMPACT_ATOMS: atom_id res chain seq x y z
N MET A 1 -4.32 26.23 -21.75
CA MET A 1 -3.82 25.48 -20.59
C MET A 1 -4.10 24.01 -20.88
N ASN A 2 -3.06 23.24 -21.22
CA ASN A 2 -3.23 21.85 -21.67
C ASN A 2 -3.56 20.96 -20.46
N LYS A 3 -4.52 20.07 -20.64
CA LYS A 3 -5.05 19.15 -19.61
C LYS A 3 -4.04 18.07 -19.15
N SER A 4 -2.79 18.16 -19.63
CA SER A 4 -1.70 17.21 -19.41
C SER A 4 -0.79 17.55 -18.22
N GLU A 5 -1.07 18.61 -17.46
CA GLU A 5 -0.15 19.17 -16.46
C GLU A 5 -0.49 18.91 -14.98
N LEU A 6 -1.53 18.13 -14.66
CA LEU A 6 -1.90 17.82 -13.25
C LEU A 6 -2.47 16.41 -13.04
N MET A 7 -2.08 15.41 -13.84
CA MET A 7 -2.40 14.02 -13.51
C MET A 7 -1.29 13.48 -12.61
N GLN A 8 -1.60 13.22 -11.34
CA GLN A 8 -0.71 12.43 -10.49
C GLN A 8 -0.65 11.01 -11.07
N ASP A 9 0.50 10.63 -11.60
CA ASP A 9 0.65 9.35 -12.29
C ASP A 9 0.59 8.17 -11.32
N PHE A 10 1.10 8.34 -10.10
CA PHE A 10 1.23 7.26 -9.13
C PHE A 10 0.34 7.49 -7.91
N ALA A 11 -0.27 6.43 -7.42
CA ALA A 11 -0.84 6.36 -6.10
C ALA A 11 -0.15 5.27 -5.28
N ILE A 12 0.13 5.55 -4.01
CA ILE A 12 0.50 4.54 -3.02
C ILE A 12 -0.62 4.50 -1.97
N ALA A 13 -1.25 3.34 -1.79
CA ALA A 13 -2.26 3.10 -0.78
C ALA A 13 -1.67 2.24 0.34
N VAL A 14 -1.55 2.82 1.53
CA VAL A 14 -1.07 2.16 2.73
C VAL A 14 -2.25 1.59 3.50
N PHE A 15 -2.36 0.27 3.54
CA PHE A 15 -3.45 -0.46 4.19
C PHE A 15 -3.25 -0.45 5.69
N VAL A 16 -4.20 0.17 6.39
CA VAL A 16 -4.19 0.37 7.83
C VAL A 16 -5.51 -0.07 8.47
N LYS A 17 -5.40 -0.52 9.71
CA LYS A 17 -6.51 -0.69 10.66
C LYS A 17 -6.44 0.37 11.74
N THR A 18 -7.58 0.92 12.10
CA THR A 18 -7.69 1.92 13.16
C THR A 18 -7.63 1.22 14.52
N PRO A 19 -6.63 1.53 15.37
CA PRO A 19 -6.56 0.98 16.71
C PRO A 19 -7.86 1.18 17.47
N LYS A 20 -8.24 0.15 18.24
CA LYS A 20 -9.47 0.08 19.05
C LYS A 20 -10.78 -0.07 18.26
N LEU A 21 -10.79 0.07 16.93
CA LEU A 21 -11.98 -0.20 16.11
C LEU A 21 -12.01 -1.64 15.59
N SER A 22 -10.85 -2.24 15.33
CA SER A 22 -10.73 -3.66 15.01
C SER A 22 -9.49 -4.29 15.65
N PRO A 23 -9.45 -5.63 15.77
CA PRO A 23 -8.24 -6.33 16.21
C PRO A 23 -7.08 -6.09 15.23
N ILE A 24 -6.00 -5.53 15.78
CA ILE A 24 -4.72 -5.35 15.09
C ILE A 24 -3.81 -6.55 15.41
N LYS A 25 -3.10 -7.05 14.40
CA LYS A 25 -2.02 -8.06 14.54
C LYS A 25 -2.37 -9.20 15.50
N THR A 26 -3.52 -9.84 15.30
CA THR A 26 -4.02 -10.92 16.17
C THR A 26 -3.01 -12.04 16.34
N ARG A 27 -2.22 -12.34 15.30
CA ARG A 27 -1.15 -13.35 15.33
C ARG A 27 0.05 -12.96 16.22
N LEU A 28 0.35 -11.66 16.34
CA LEU A 28 1.40 -11.16 17.24
C LEU A 28 0.88 -11.05 18.68
N ALA A 29 -0.36 -10.61 18.87
CA ALA A 29 -1.03 -10.56 20.17
C ALA A 29 -1.26 -11.95 20.80
N GLU A 30 -1.31 -13.02 20.00
CA GLU A 30 -1.35 -14.40 20.50
C GLU A 30 -0.02 -14.87 21.11
N SER A 31 1.10 -14.23 20.75
CA SER A 31 2.46 -14.60 21.19
C SER A 31 3.12 -13.53 22.08
N THR A 32 2.51 -12.35 22.24
CA THR A 32 3.05 -11.20 22.98
C THR A 32 1.96 -10.44 23.74
N ASP A 33 2.34 -9.50 24.62
CA ASP A 33 1.36 -8.63 25.31
C ASP A 33 0.69 -7.66 24.33
N ARG A 34 -0.59 -7.35 24.58
CA ARG A 34 -1.41 -6.47 23.72
C ARG A 34 -0.82 -5.06 23.62
N ALA A 35 -0.27 -4.55 24.72
CA ALA A 35 0.39 -3.24 24.74
C ALA A 35 1.59 -3.20 23.77
N PHE A 36 2.39 -4.28 23.73
CA PHE A 36 3.51 -4.40 22.81
C PHE A 36 3.05 -4.49 21.35
N SER A 37 1.98 -5.24 21.06
CA SER A 37 1.43 -5.35 19.70
C SER A 37 0.92 -3.99 19.18
N ASP A 38 0.25 -3.21 20.03
CA ASP A 38 -0.26 -1.87 19.68
C ASP A 38 0.91 -0.89 19.45
N GLU A 39 1.92 -0.90 20.32
CA GLU A 39 3.13 -0.06 20.17
C GLU A 39 3.92 -0.42 18.91
N PHE A 40 4.14 -1.71 18.66
CA PHE A 40 4.82 -2.19 17.46
C PHE A 40 4.06 -1.79 16.17
N TYR A 41 2.73 -1.90 16.16
CA TYR A 41 1.92 -1.43 15.04
C TYR A 41 2.08 0.06 14.80
N HIS A 42 2.00 0.88 15.86
CA HIS A 42 2.18 2.32 15.78
C HIS A 42 3.55 2.71 15.20
N HIS A 43 4.62 2.05 15.66
CA HIS A 43 5.96 2.28 15.11
C HIS A 43 6.08 1.82 13.65
N SER A 44 5.47 0.70 13.28
CA SER A 44 5.48 0.21 11.89
C SER A 44 4.78 1.19 10.94
N VAL A 45 3.62 1.70 11.35
CA VAL A 45 2.84 2.70 10.60
C VAL A 45 3.67 3.95 10.38
N LYS A 46 4.29 4.49 11.45
CA LYS A 46 5.15 5.69 11.36
C LYS A 46 6.35 5.49 10.46
N ALA A 47 7.06 4.39 10.59
CA ALA A 47 8.21 4.10 9.73
C ALA A 47 7.78 4.00 8.25
N THR A 48 6.63 3.38 7.98
CA THR A 48 6.06 3.31 6.63
C THR A 48 5.65 4.69 6.11
N GLU A 49 5.02 5.52 6.95
CA GLU A 49 4.65 6.90 6.62
C GLU A 49 5.89 7.74 6.25
N GLU A 50 6.96 7.68 7.05
CA GLU A 50 8.22 8.40 6.79
C GLU A 50 8.86 7.99 5.45
N VAL A 51 8.87 6.69 5.14
CA VAL A 51 9.36 6.21 3.85
C VAL A 51 8.49 6.73 2.70
N VAL A 52 7.16 6.66 2.83
CA VAL A 52 6.24 7.15 1.78
C VAL A 52 6.38 8.65 1.57
N LEU A 53 6.54 9.44 2.63
CA LEU A 53 6.84 10.87 2.54
C LEU A 53 8.16 11.13 1.81
N THR A 54 9.21 10.40 2.15
CA THR A 54 10.52 10.52 1.49
C THR A 54 10.43 10.19 0.00
N VAL A 55 9.63 9.17 -0.37
CA VAL A 55 9.37 8.83 -1.77
C VAL A 55 8.57 9.94 -2.45
N GLN A 56 7.57 10.52 -1.79
CA GLN A 56 6.77 11.62 -2.34
C GLN A 56 7.62 12.87 -2.62
N GLU A 57 8.60 13.17 -1.78
CA GLU A 57 9.55 14.27 -2.01
C GLU A 57 10.41 14.03 -3.27
N GLN A 58 10.75 12.77 -3.57
CA GLN A 58 11.54 12.40 -4.76
C GLN A 58 10.70 12.29 -6.04
N PHE A 59 9.40 11.99 -5.90
CA PHE A 59 8.48 11.74 -7.01
C PHE A 59 7.24 12.64 -6.87
N SER A 60 7.32 13.87 -7.37
CA SER A 60 6.27 14.89 -7.21
C SER A 60 4.90 14.55 -7.84
N ASN A 61 4.83 13.51 -8.67
CA ASN A 61 3.60 12.98 -9.26
C ASN A 61 2.99 11.80 -8.48
N LEU A 62 3.50 11.53 -7.26
CA LEU A 62 3.00 10.50 -6.34
C LEU A 62 1.96 11.07 -5.36
N CYS A 63 0.82 10.37 -5.27
CA CYS A 63 -0.24 10.62 -4.31
C CYS A 63 -0.30 9.51 -3.25
N PRO A 64 0.05 9.77 -1.98
CA PRO A 64 -0.11 8.81 -0.92
C PRO A 64 -1.54 8.80 -0.36
N TYR A 65 -1.99 7.62 0.05
CA TYR A 65 -3.31 7.38 0.64
C TYR A 65 -3.21 6.48 1.88
N TRP A 66 -4.02 6.78 2.89
CA TRP A 66 -4.40 5.82 3.91
C TRP A 66 -5.61 5.02 3.43
N ALA A 67 -5.41 3.73 3.17
CA ALA A 67 -6.49 2.79 2.91
C ALA A 67 -6.96 2.20 4.25
N ILE A 68 -8.06 2.74 4.78
CA ILE A 68 -8.53 2.47 6.14
C ILE A 68 -9.56 1.36 6.12
N ALA A 69 -9.36 0.34 6.96
CA ALA A 69 -10.23 -0.84 7.02
C ALA A 69 -11.64 -0.50 7.55
N GLU A 70 -11.73 0.34 8.59
CA GLU A 70 -12.99 0.70 9.23
C GLU A 70 -13.52 2.02 8.70
N GLU A 71 -14.79 2.07 8.29
CA GLU A 71 -15.42 3.29 7.79
C GLU A 71 -15.38 4.42 8.83
N GLN A 72 -15.59 4.09 10.11
CA GLN A 72 -15.50 5.05 11.22
C GLN A 72 -14.07 5.59 11.42
N GLY A 73 -13.06 4.87 10.92
CA GLY A 73 -11.67 5.30 10.94
C GLY A 73 -11.38 6.48 10.01
N LEU A 74 -12.21 6.72 8.98
CA LEU A 74 -12.03 7.86 8.05
C LEU A 74 -12.00 9.22 8.76
N THR A 75 -12.76 9.37 9.84
CA THR A 75 -12.82 10.62 10.61
C THR A 75 -11.75 10.72 11.69
N SER A 76 -10.91 9.69 11.87
CA SER A 76 -9.84 9.68 12.86
C SER A 76 -8.72 10.66 12.49
N GLU A 77 -8.22 11.41 13.48
CA GLU A 77 -7.03 12.25 13.34
C GLU A 77 -5.75 11.42 13.19
N LEU A 78 -5.77 10.14 13.60
CA LEU A 78 -4.63 9.23 13.46
C LEU A 78 -4.14 9.13 12.01
N TRP A 79 -5.07 9.21 11.06
CA TRP A 79 -4.80 9.05 9.62
C TRP A 79 -4.66 10.40 8.92
N SER A 80 -4.05 11.39 9.56
CA SER A 80 -3.69 12.66 8.92
C SER A 80 -2.51 12.50 7.94
N GLY A 81 -2.13 13.56 7.23
CA GLY A 81 -0.95 13.56 6.34
C GLY A 81 -1.23 13.09 4.91
N PHE A 82 -2.06 12.07 4.71
CA PHE A 82 -2.43 11.54 3.39
C PHE A 82 -3.93 11.65 3.08
N GLU A 83 -4.29 11.49 1.80
CA GLU A 83 -5.70 11.32 1.43
C GLU A 83 -6.24 10.00 2.04
N LYS A 84 -7.52 9.99 2.43
CA LYS A 84 -8.13 8.82 3.08
C LYS A 84 -9.07 8.12 2.11
N ILE A 85 -9.00 6.78 2.09
CA ILE A 85 -9.92 5.93 1.33
C ILE A 85 -10.37 4.77 2.19
N TRP A 86 -11.65 4.42 2.13
CA TRP A 86 -12.18 3.25 2.81
C TRP A 86 -11.92 1.99 1.98
N GLN A 87 -11.41 0.95 2.64
CA GLN A 87 -11.13 -0.34 2.02
C GLN A 87 -12.40 -1.04 1.51
N GLY A 88 -13.54 -0.77 2.13
CA GLY A 88 -14.78 -1.50 1.87
C GLY A 88 -14.95 -2.72 2.75
N ASP A 89 -16.08 -3.40 2.52
CA ASP A 89 -16.40 -4.67 3.16
C ASP A 89 -15.78 -5.86 2.40
N GLY A 90 -15.87 -7.04 3.00
CA GLY A 90 -15.40 -8.29 2.39
C GLY A 90 -14.03 -8.75 2.90
N ASP A 91 -13.46 -9.71 2.18
CA ASP A 91 -12.14 -10.27 2.49
C ASP A 91 -10.99 -9.36 2.02
N LEU A 92 -9.74 -9.79 2.21
CA LEU A 92 -8.59 -8.99 1.78
C LEU A 92 -8.58 -8.76 0.26
N GLY A 93 -9.00 -9.75 -0.53
CA GLY A 93 -9.06 -9.64 -2.00
C GLY A 93 -10.09 -8.61 -2.44
N ASP A 94 -11.28 -8.63 -1.83
CA ASP A 94 -12.35 -7.64 -2.08
C ASP A 94 -11.86 -6.21 -1.77
N ARG A 95 -11.20 -6.04 -0.62
CA ARG A 95 -10.65 -4.74 -0.18
C ARG A 95 -9.55 -4.23 -1.09
N LEU A 96 -8.60 -5.08 -1.45
CA LEU A 96 -7.54 -4.74 -2.41
C LEU A 96 -8.15 -4.30 -3.74
N PHE A 97 -9.15 -5.03 -4.25
CA PHE A 97 -9.84 -4.72 -5.50
C PHE A 97 -10.61 -3.39 -5.45
N GLN A 98 -11.31 -3.12 -4.35
CA GLN A 98 -12.06 -1.87 -4.17
C GLN A 98 -11.13 -0.65 -4.16
N VAL A 99 -10.08 -0.67 -3.33
CA VAL A 99 -9.11 0.43 -3.23
C VAL A 99 -8.43 0.63 -4.58
N TYR A 100 -7.97 -0.46 -5.19
CA TYR A 100 -7.35 -0.41 -6.51
C TYR A 100 -8.26 0.25 -7.55
N ASN A 101 -9.51 -0.21 -7.71
CA ASN A 101 -10.43 0.32 -8.71
C ASN A 101 -10.78 1.79 -8.48
N THR A 102 -10.80 2.20 -7.23
CA THR A 102 -11.09 3.59 -6.88
C THR A 102 -9.92 4.49 -7.26
N LEU A 103 -8.70 4.11 -6.88
CA LEU A 103 -7.49 4.88 -7.20
C LEU A 103 -7.18 4.87 -8.69
N LYS A 104 -7.46 3.76 -9.39
CA LYS A 104 -7.19 3.60 -10.81
C LYS A 104 -8.00 4.54 -11.70
N LYS A 105 -9.14 5.06 -11.20
CA LYS A 105 -9.92 6.11 -11.89
C LYS A 105 -9.23 7.48 -11.87
N ARG A 106 -8.31 7.69 -10.93
CA ARG A 106 -7.62 8.97 -10.67
C ARG A 106 -6.14 8.93 -11.08
N HIS A 107 -5.51 7.76 -11.04
CA HIS A 107 -4.08 7.58 -11.22
C HIS A 107 -3.75 6.55 -12.30
N ARG A 108 -2.63 6.77 -12.99
CA ARG A 108 -2.15 5.86 -14.04
C ARG A 108 -1.58 4.56 -13.45
N PHE A 109 -0.94 4.65 -12.30
CA PHE A 109 -0.32 3.55 -11.59
C PHE A 109 -0.80 3.57 -10.14
N VAL A 110 -1.12 2.40 -9.61
CA VAL A 110 -1.56 2.23 -8.23
C VAL A 110 -0.60 1.23 -7.60
N ILE A 111 -0.17 1.50 -6.37
CA ILE A 111 0.69 0.64 -5.57
C ILE A 111 -0.04 0.44 -4.25
N LEU A 112 -0.20 -0.81 -3.83
CA LEU A 112 -0.80 -1.15 -2.55
C LEU A 112 0.30 -1.69 -1.63
N ILE A 113 0.35 -1.25 -0.37
CA ILE A 113 1.29 -1.76 0.64
C ILE A 113 0.59 -1.94 1.99
N GLY A 114 1.07 -2.88 2.81
CA GLY A 114 0.68 -2.99 4.23
C GLY A 114 1.46 -1.99 5.09
N ALA A 115 0.86 -1.52 6.18
CA ALA A 115 1.48 -0.57 7.12
C ALA A 115 2.42 -1.24 8.16
N ASP A 116 2.53 -2.55 8.12
CA ASP A 116 3.23 -3.41 9.08
C ASP A 116 4.54 -3.98 8.58
N SER A 117 5.04 -3.45 7.46
CA SER A 117 6.32 -3.85 6.88
C SER A 117 7.39 -2.76 7.08
N PRO A 118 8.02 -2.68 8.27
CA PRO A 118 9.09 -1.70 8.54
C PRO A 118 10.35 -1.90 7.67
N LEU A 119 10.41 -3.00 6.90
CA LEU A 119 11.51 -3.32 5.99
C LEU A 119 11.33 -2.71 4.58
N ILE A 120 10.27 -1.94 4.33
CA ILE A 120 10.12 -1.24 3.05
C ILE A 120 11.15 -0.11 2.96
N HIS A 121 12.17 -0.32 2.13
CA HIS A 121 13.15 0.70 1.75
C HIS A 121 12.74 1.51 0.51
N ILE A 122 13.31 2.71 0.36
CA ILE A 122 13.04 3.62 -0.77
C ILE A 122 13.41 3.02 -2.13
N ASP A 123 14.42 2.14 -2.17
CA ASP A 123 14.86 1.48 -3.40
C ASP A 123 13.79 0.58 -4.01
N HIS A 124 12.95 -0.05 -3.16
CA HIS A 124 11.83 -0.87 -3.64
C HIS A 124 10.84 -0.03 -4.45
N PHE A 125 10.62 1.24 -4.09
CA PHE A 125 9.75 2.13 -4.85
C PHE A 125 10.39 2.57 -6.16
N SER A 126 11.69 2.89 -6.14
CA SER A 126 12.43 3.24 -7.35
C SER A 126 12.39 2.12 -8.40
N GLU A 127 12.57 0.86 -7.98
CA GLU A 127 12.48 -0.31 -8.86
C GLU A 127 11.04 -0.57 -9.33
N THR A 128 10.06 -0.41 -8.44
CA THR A 128 8.64 -0.53 -8.78
C THR A 128 8.24 0.50 -9.83
N PHE A 129 8.61 1.77 -9.65
CA PHE A 129 8.31 2.83 -10.61
C PHE A 129 8.97 2.58 -11.97
N LYS A 130 10.26 2.21 -11.99
CA LYS A 130 10.97 1.85 -13.24
C LYS A 130 10.26 0.73 -13.98
N SER A 131 9.86 -0.33 -13.27
CA SER A 131 9.17 -1.49 -13.85
C SER A 131 7.78 -1.12 -14.39
N LEU A 132 7.03 -0.28 -13.69
CA LEU A 132 5.72 0.17 -14.14
C LEU A 132 5.80 1.08 -15.36
N ILE A 133 6.80 1.97 -15.41
CA ILE A 133 7.03 2.86 -16.55
C ILE A 133 7.47 2.06 -17.78
N SER A 134 8.28 1.01 -17.61
CA SER A 134 8.77 0.16 -18.71
C SER A 134 7.69 -0.73 -19.33
N GLY A 135 6.46 -0.72 -18.79
CA GLY A 135 5.32 -1.47 -19.32
C GLY A 135 5.10 -2.81 -18.64
N THR A 136 5.73 -3.07 -17.48
CA THR A 136 5.44 -4.27 -16.69
C THR A 136 4.00 -4.21 -16.21
N ASN A 137 3.28 -5.30 -16.45
CA ASN A 137 1.89 -5.39 -16.05
C ASN A 137 1.78 -5.49 -14.53
N PHE A 138 2.60 -6.30 -13.88
CA PHE A 138 2.45 -6.54 -12.46
C PHE A 138 3.81 -6.71 -11.79
N VAL A 139 3.99 -6.00 -10.68
CA VAL A 139 5.14 -6.18 -9.79
C VAL A 139 4.59 -6.78 -8.51
N LEU A 140 5.19 -7.86 -8.02
CA LEU A 140 4.97 -8.38 -6.67
C LEU A 140 6.26 -8.22 -5.88
N GLY A 141 6.15 -7.57 -4.73
CA GLY A 141 7.23 -7.55 -3.75
C GLY A 141 7.28 -8.88 -2.98
N PRO A 142 8.47 -9.37 -2.60
CA PRO A 142 8.59 -10.53 -1.74
C PRO A 142 7.96 -10.25 -0.36
N ALA A 143 7.09 -11.16 0.09
CA ALA A 143 6.65 -11.22 1.48
C ALA A 143 7.54 -12.21 2.22
N TYR A 144 8.49 -11.71 3.02
CA TYR A 144 9.26 -12.57 3.92
C TYR A 144 8.37 -12.82 5.15
N ASP A 145 7.78 -14.01 5.23
CA ASP A 145 6.88 -14.39 6.32
C ASP A 145 7.55 -14.24 7.69
N MET A 146 7.14 -13.21 8.44
CA MET A 146 6.59 -13.26 9.79
C MET A 146 5.91 -11.90 10.05
N VAL A 147 4.59 -11.90 10.16
CA VAL A 147 3.70 -10.76 10.42
C VAL A 147 3.38 -9.92 9.17
N ASP A 148 2.40 -10.44 8.39
CA ASP A 148 1.54 -9.68 7.48
C ASP A 148 2.21 -8.95 6.28
N SER A 149 2.62 -9.79 5.33
CA SER A 149 2.63 -9.65 3.87
C SER A 149 2.72 -8.27 3.19
N ILE A 150 3.89 -8.01 2.60
CA ILE A 150 4.03 -7.15 1.41
C ILE A 150 3.23 -7.76 0.25
N CYS A 151 2.24 -7.03 -0.25
CA CYS A 151 1.68 -7.27 -1.58
C CYS A 151 1.70 -5.93 -2.33
N LEU A 152 2.87 -5.57 -2.88
CA LEU A 152 2.94 -4.55 -3.92
C LEU A 152 2.05 -5.06 -5.06
N VAL A 153 0.87 -4.47 -5.25
CA VAL A 153 0.04 -4.69 -6.43
C VAL A 153 0.10 -3.42 -7.23
N ALA A 154 0.75 -3.50 -8.39
CA ALA A 154 0.68 -2.42 -9.35
C ALA A 154 0.34 -2.96 -10.73
N HIS A 155 -0.87 -2.66 -11.21
CA HIS A 155 -1.25 -2.89 -12.61
C HIS A 155 -2.06 -1.70 -13.17
N SER A 156 -2.14 -1.64 -14.50
CA SER A 156 -2.91 -0.66 -15.25
C SER A 156 -4.24 -1.19 -15.81
N ILE A 157 -4.56 -2.49 -15.73
CA ILE A 157 -5.86 -3.04 -16.18
C ILE A 157 -6.27 -4.26 -15.33
N PHE A 158 -6.98 -4.05 -14.21
CA PHE A 158 -7.67 -5.14 -13.49
C PHE A 158 -9.00 -5.42 -14.19
N GLN A 159 -8.93 -5.83 -15.44
CA GLN A 159 -10.06 -6.41 -16.15
C GLN A 159 -9.60 -7.60 -16.95
N SER A 160 -9.67 -8.77 -16.31
CA SER A 160 -10.10 -10.02 -16.95
C SER A 160 -10.27 -11.03 -15.80
N ARG A 161 -11.47 -11.49 -15.43
CA ARG A 161 -12.03 -12.72 -16.04
C ARG A 161 -11.09 -13.29 -17.12
N PHE A 162 -10.51 -14.47 -16.91
CA PHE A 162 -9.81 -15.31 -17.93
C PHE A 162 -8.28 -15.18 -18.11
N GLY A 163 -7.54 -16.17 -17.58
CA GLY A 163 -6.87 -17.14 -18.47
C GLY A 163 -5.63 -16.71 -19.27
N LYS A 164 -4.80 -15.76 -18.83
CA LYS A 164 -3.43 -15.60 -19.37
C LYS A 164 -2.39 -15.48 -18.26
N LYS A 165 -1.23 -16.12 -18.49
CA LYS A 165 -0.05 -16.10 -17.62
C LYS A 165 0.38 -14.66 -17.35
N PHE A 166 0.55 -14.34 -16.08
CA PHE A 166 1.11 -13.08 -15.61
C PHE A 166 2.63 -13.19 -15.63
N ASP A 167 3.31 -12.21 -16.23
CA ASP A 167 4.74 -12.04 -16.03
C ASP A 167 4.94 -11.37 -14.67
N ILE A 168 5.21 -12.20 -13.65
CA ILE A 168 5.55 -11.75 -12.30
C ILE A 168 7.04 -11.42 -12.32
N VAL A 169 7.38 -10.15 -12.14
CA VAL A 169 8.78 -9.74 -11.91
C VAL A 169 8.98 -9.65 -10.40
N PRO A 170 9.75 -10.57 -9.78
CA PRO A 170 10.12 -10.44 -8.39
C PRO A 170 11.06 -9.24 -8.21
N ILE A 171 10.77 -8.39 -7.23
CA ILE A 171 11.73 -7.36 -6.80
C ILE A 171 12.90 -8.09 -6.09
N PRO A 172 14.15 -7.91 -6.54
CA PRO A 172 15.30 -8.53 -5.88
C PRO A 172 15.42 -8.02 -4.43
N PRO A 173 15.95 -8.84 -3.50
CA PRO A 173 16.26 -8.36 -2.15
C PRO A 173 17.26 -7.21 -2.24
N VAL A 174 16.98 -6.11 -1.54
CA VAL A 174 17.95 -5.03 -1.34
C VAL A 174 19.13 -5.61 -0.55
N LEU A 175 20.30 -5.68 -1.18
CA LEU A 175 21.53 -6.06 -0.49
C LEU A 175 21.97 -4.87 0.36
N SER A 176 22.07 -5.11 1.68
CA SER A 176 22.62 -4.19 2.68
C SER A 176 24.07 -3.83 2.42
#